data_AF-A0A3N4ZH53-F1
#
_entry.id   AF-A0A3N4ZH53-F1
#
_cell.length_a   1.000
_cell.length_b   1.000
_cell.length_c   1.000
_cell.angle_alpha   90.00
_cell.angle_beta   90.00
_cell.angle_gamma   90.00
#
_symmetry.space_group_name_H-M   'P 1'
#
loop_
_entity.id
_entity.type
_entity.pdbx_description
1 polymer ?
#
loop_
_entity_poly.entity_id
_entity_poly.type
_entity_poly.pdbx_seq_one_letter_code
_entity_poly.pdbx_strand_id
1 'polypeptide(L)'
;MNGRGMVAALLADTGDEEWLARVPGRLDTFLSALPGPVRAAVQAAATAVDAYAVLHSGRRLAALTPGERETVLDSLVARPGLVPALDLLKVPVLLAAATERTPAPRARIAPEDPPLDCTPAEEWPARATADAVVVGSGAGGAVAARTLARAGLAVVVLEEGEHHTTASFGRRAPLDRFTELYRDGGATAALGDPPLLLPVGRAVGGTTVVNSGTCYRTPDHVVDRWSSRHGFHLAQGFPARLDEIERTLRVATQPLDVLGTNGLLALAGARRLGWRAGPLRRNAPGCKGSCQCVVGCPTGAKQSVQLSVLPEACAHGARIVTGARVLRILLDHDRPGRPRAAGIRARRADGSELEILSPLVVTAAGALQTPPLLRRSGLGGHPRLGRNLSVHPATSVAGRFMQPVTSWEGVLQSTGVEELHDRGILIEATASPPGMSSFVLPGVGRALRRELEGADRLGILGAMIADRPGGRVLGRDRTVVRYRLHPRDGARLMTAVRAMARILFAAGALEVLTGIPRAPRARTLPELDALLTGITPRDLHLSAFHPAGTVAAGSDRERAPADAEGRLRGVEGVLVTDASVLPGCPEVNPQLSIMAAALAVTETYLEREPSSRTSTSA
;
A
#
# COMPACT_ATOMS: atom_id res chain seq x y z
N MET A 1 21.11 7.12 21.49
CA MET A 1 21.80 7.43 20.23
C MET A 1 20.91 8.35 19.39
N ASN A 2 21.45 9.44 18.83
CA ASN A 2 20.72 10.38 17.95
C ASN A 2 20.87 9.99 16.46
N GLY A 3 20.21 10.70 15.54
CA GLY A 3 20.27 10.41 14.10
C GLY A 3 21.69 10.33 13.53
N ARG A 4 22.59 11.24 13.97
CA ARG A 4 24.02 11.20 13.59
C ARG A 4 24.70 9.89 14.01
N GLY A 5 24.48 9.44 15.24
CA GLY A 5 25.03 8.17 15.72
C GLY A 5 24.50 6.96 14.94
N MET A 6 23.22 6.96 14.57
CA MET A 6 22.63 5.89 13.75
C MET A 6 23.26 5.81 12.36
N VAL A 7 23.40 6.96 11.68
CA VAL A 7 24.02 7.04 10.34
C VAL A 7 25.49 6.61 10.41
N ALA A 8 26.25 7.14 11.37
CA ALA A 8 27.66 6.81 11.55
C ALA A 8 27.91 5.33 11.86
N ALA A 9 26.97 4.69 12.55
CA ALA A 9 27.03 3.26 12.82
C ALA A 9 26.66 2.41 11.59
N LEU A 10 25.52 2.70 10.96
CA LEU A 10 24.94 1.83 9.94
C LEU A 10 25.57 2.02 8.55
N LEU A 11 26.14 3.19 8.25
CA LEU A 11 26.77 3.48 6.97
C LEU A 11 28.29 3.73 7.07
N ALA A 12 28.87 3.56 8.28
CA ALA A 12 30.28 3.84 8.54
C ALA A 12 30.72 5.26 8.10
N ASP A 13 29.86 6.25 8.37
CA ASP A 13 30.15 7.65 8.04
C ASP A 13 31.35 8.17 8.85
N THR A 14 32.35 8.68 8.14
CA THR A 14 33.55 9.33 8.70
C THR A 14 33.45 10.86 8.69
N GLY A 15 32.40 11.43 8.07
CA GLY A 15 32.18 12.87 7.93
C GLY A 15 32.80 13.51 6.69
N ASP A 16 33.45 12.72 5.83
CA ASP A 16 34.20 13.23 4.66
C ASP A 16 33.32 13.39 3.40
N GLU A 17 32.13 12.76 3.38
CA GLU A 17 31.24 12.80 2.22
C GLU A 17 30.05 13.74 2.42
N GLU A 18 29.93 14.72 1.54
CA GLU A 18 28.93 15.79 1.61
C GLU A 18 27.49 15.27 1.66
N TRP A 19 27.19 14.17 0.95
CA TRP A 19 25.84 13.60 0.94
C TRP A 19 25.50 12.87 2.24
N LEU A 20 26.48 12.23 2.90
CA LEU A 20 26.28 11.57 4.20
C LEU A 20 25.99 12.59 5.29
N ALA A 21 26.63 13.76 5.24
CA ALA A 21 26.42 14.85 6.21
C ALA A 21 24.96 15.35 6.28
N ARG A 22 24.17 15.20 5.21
CA ARG A 22 22.75 15.60 5.15
C ARG A 22 21.77 14.53 5.67
N VAL A 23 22.18 13.26 5.67
CA VAL A 23 21.32 12.13 6.05
C VAL A 23 20.76 12.24 7.48
N PRO A 24 21.54 12.64 8.52
CA PRO A 24 21.02 12.75 9.87
C PRO A 24 19.84 13.72 9.98
N GLY A 25 19.89 14.87 9.32
CA GLY A 25 18.80 15.85 9.32
C GLY A 25 17.53 15.28 8.67
N ARG A 26 17.68 14.60 7.52
CA ARG A 26 16.56 13.92 6.85
C ARG A 26 15.95 12.81 7.69
N LEU A 27 16.79 12.03 8.37
CA LEU A 27 16.36 10.98 9.27
C LEU A 27 15.56 11.55 10.44
N ASP A 28 16.03 12.62 11.07
CA ASP A 28 15.33 13.26 12.19
C ASP A 28 13.98 13.81 11.75
N THR A 29 13.90 14.45 10.56
CA THR A 29 12.63 14.87 9.95
C THR A 29 11.69 13.68 9.74
N PHE A 30 12.17 12.58 9.16
CA PHE A 30 11.36 11.38 8.95
C PHE A 30 10.84 10.78 10.26
N LEU A 31 11.72 10.57 11.25
CA LEU A 31 11.34 10.03 12.57
C LEU A 31 10.35 10.93 13.29
N SER A 32 10.39 12.25 13.04
CA SER A 32 9.43 13.22 13.58
C SER A 32 8.01 13.07 13.02
N ALA A 33 7.86 12.51 11.83
CA ALA A 33 6.57 12.22 11.21
C ALA A 33 5.95 10.89 11.69
N LEU A 34 6.74 10.03 12.33
CA LEU A 34 6.26 8.72 12.81
C LEU A 34 5.39 8.84 14.08
N PRO A 35 4.40 7.95 14.27
CA PRO A 35 3.62 7.90 15.51
C PRO A 35 4.52 7.73 16.74
N GLY A 36 4.11 8.33 17.86
CA GLY A 36 4.84 8.26 19.13
C GLY A 36 5.30 6.85 19.55
N PRO A 37 4.43 5.81 19.50
CA PRO A 37 4.84 4.44 19.82
C PRO A 37 5.93 3.88 18.89
N VAL A 38 5.87 4.19 17.59
CA VAL A 38 6.87 3.75 16.61
C VAL A 38 8.21 4.44 16.86
N ARG A 39 8.17 5.75 17.13
CA ARG A 39 9.37 6.54 17.47
C ARG A 39 10.03 6.02 18.75
N ALA A 40 9.23 5.72 19.77
CA ALA A 40 9.71 5.12 21.01
C ALA A 40 10.36 3.74 20.76
N ALA A 41 9.79 2.92 19.87
CA ALA A 41 10.37 1.63 19.48
C ALA A 41 11.73 1.79 18.77
N VAL A 42 11.85 2.75 17.84
CA VAL A 42 13.13 3.07 17.18
C VAL A 42 14.17 3.54 18.21
N GLN A 43 13.78 4.43 19.13
CA GLN A 43 14.67 4.90 20.21
C GLN A 43 15.09 3.78 21.17
N ALA A 44 14.18 2.87 21.50
CA ALA A 44 14.47 1.69 22.33
C ALA A 44 15.46 0.76 21.61
N ALA A 45 15.26 0.48 20.31
CA ALA A 45 16.20 -0.31 19.52
C ALA A 45 17.58 0.35 19.43
N ALA A 46 17.63 1.67 19.22
CA ALA A 46 18.87 2.44 19.19
C ALA A 46 19.61 2.39 20.52
N THR A 47 18.87 2.41 21.64
CA THR A 47 19.42 2.30 23.00
C THR A 47 19.90 0.88 23.29
N ALA A 48 19.19 -0.15 22.84
CA ALA A 48 19.59 -1.54 22.98
C ALA A 48 20.89 -1.84 22.20
N VAL A 49 21.03 -1.31 20.98
CA VAL A 49 22.27 -1.43 20.19
C VAL A 49 23.44 -0.70 20.87
N ASP A 50 23.22 0.50 21.42
CA ASP A 50 24.27 1.24 22.14
C ASP A 50 24.67 0.56 23.46
N ALA A 51 23.70 0.03 24.20
CA ALA A 51 23.96 -0.77 25.42
C ALA A 51 24.74 -2.05 25.08
N TYR A 52 24.40 -2.70 23.97
CA TYR A 52 25.15 -3.85 23.48
C TYR A 52 26.60 -3.47 23.13
N ALA A 53 26.82 -2.31 22.51
CA ALA A 53 28.16 -1.80 22.24
C ALA A 53 28.99 -1.63 23.52
N VAL A 54 28.39 -1.07 24.58
CA VAL A 54 29.04 -0.92 25.89
C VAL A 54 29.39 -2.29 26.48
N LEU A 55 28.47 -3.25 26.44
CA LEU A 55 28.72 -4.60 26.93
C LEU A 55 29.81 -5.34 26.14
N HIS A 56 29.91 -5.09 24.83
CA HIS A 56 30.86 -5.76 23.95
C HIS A 56 32.24 -5.11 23.93
N SER A 57 32.33 -3.78 24.08
CA SER A 57 33.55 -3.00 23.82
C SER A 57 33.97 -2.07 24.98
N GLY A 58 33.18 -1.99 26.05
CA GLY A 58 33.38 -1.07 27.17
C GLY A 58 33.04 0.40 26.87
N ARG A 59 32.69 0.73 25.61
CA ARG A 59 32.40 2.09 25.15
C ARG A 59 31.08 2.15 24.40
N ARG A 60 30.45 3.33 24.41
CA ARG A 60 29.26 3.60 23.59
C ARG A 60 29.61 3.59 22.11
N LEU A 61 28.65 3.23 21.26
CA LEU A 61 28.81 3.10 19.81
C LEU A 61 29.36 4.40 19.18
N ALA A 62 28.93 5.56 19.68
CA ALA A 62 29.38 6.86 19.22
C ALA A 62 30.89 7.13 19.49
N ALA A 63 31.46 6.54 20.54
CA ALA A 63 32.86 6.71 20.93
C ALA A 63 33.82 5.69 20.27
N LEU A 64 33.27 4.73 19.52
CA LEU A 64 34.03 3.74 18.77
C LEU A 64 34.48 4.31 17.41
N THR A 65 35.63 3.83 16.93
CA THR A 65 36.08 4.04 15.55
C THR A 65 35.15 3.29 14.56
N PRO A 66 35.14 3.64 13.26
CA PRO A 66 34.30 2.95 12.28
C PRO A 66 34.50 1.42 12.26
N GLY A 67 35.74 0.92 12.34
CA GLY A 67 36.02 -0.52 12.35
C GLY A 67 35.54 -1.23 13.63
N GLU A 68 35.64 -0.55 14.78
CA GLU A 68 35.10 -1.08 16.04
C GLU A 68 33.57 -1.12 16.04
N ARG A 69 32.91 -0.09 15.47
CA ARG A 69 31.44 -0.10 15.28
C ARG A 69 31.01 -1.25 14.40
N GLU A 70 31.71 -1.49 13.29
CA GLU A 70 31.43 -2.61 12.38
C GLU A 70 31.53 -3.95 13.11
N THR A 71 32.60 -4.16 13.87
CA THR A 71 32.79 -5.39 14.66
C THR A 71 31.62 -5.64 15.62
N VAL A 72 31.18 -4.59 16.33
CA VAL A 72 30.00 -4.67 17.21
C VAL A 72 28.72 -5.02 16.41
N LEU A 73 28.47 -4.34 15.30
CA LEU A 73 27.26 -4.56 14.50
C LEU A 73 27.25 -5.93 13.81
N ASP A 74 28.38 -6.43 13.31
CA ASP A 74 28.49 -7.76 12.72
C ASP A 74 28.22 -8.84 13.77
N SER A 75 28.68 -8.64 15.01
CA SER A 75 28.37 -9.54 16.13
C SER A 75 26.88 -9.57 16.51
N LEU A 76 26.15 -8.47 16.27
CA LEU A 76 24.69 -8.42 16.41
C LEU A 76 23.99 -9.14 15.25
N VAL A 77 24.46 -8.95 14.01
CA VAL A 77 23.92 -9.64 12.82
C VAL A 77 24.07 -11.16 12.95
N ALA A 78 25.16 -11.63 13.57
CA ALA A 78 25.36 -13.05 13.87
C ALA A 78 24.35 -13.65 14.88
N ARG A 79 23.50 -12.82 15.51
CA ARG A 79 22.50 -13.24 16.50
C ARG A 79 21.08 -13.07 15.92
N PRO A 80 20.42 -14.14 15.44
CA PRO A 80 19.13 -14.05 14.76
C PRO A 80 18.04 -13.32 15.55
N GLY A 81 18.04 -13.45 16.88
CA GLY A 81 17.07 -12.76 17.76
C GLY A 81 17.22 -11.23 17.82
N LEU A 82 18.36 -10.67 17.38
CA LEU A 82 18.65 -9.24 17.43
C LEU A 82 18.55 -8.55 16.05
N VAL A 83 18.47 -9.33 14.96
CA VAL A 83 18.33 -8.82 13.59
C VAL A 83 17.11 -7.90 13.42
N PRO A 84 15.90 -8.21 13.96
CA PRO A 84 14.76 -7.31 13.83
C PRO A 84 14.99 -5.92 14.44
N ALA A 85 15.75 -5.83 15.54
CA ALA A 85 16.09 -4.55 16.16
C ALA A 85 17.04 -3.74 15.27
N LEU A 86 17.99 -4.40 14.58
CA LEU A 86 18.85 -3.75 13.60
C LEU A 86 18.06 -3.28 12.37
N ASP A 87 17.13 -4.08 11.85
CA ASP A 87 16.31 -3.69 10.70
C ASP A 87 15.41 -2.49 11.02
N LEU A 88 14.90 -2.40 12.25
CA LEU A 88 14.12 -1.25 12.73
C LEU A 88 14.92 0.07 12.69
N LEU A 89 16.25 0.00 12.80
CA LEU A 89 17.14 1.15 12.67
C LEU A 89 17.59 1.36 11.22
N LYS A 90 17.89 0.26 10.51
CA LYS A 90 18.45 0.26 9.16
C LYS A 90 17.48 0.80 8.13
N VAL A 91 16.19 0.42 8.18
CA VAL A 91 15.21 0.84 7.17
C VAL A 91 15.02 2.37 7.13
N PRO A 92 14.80 3.08 8.26
CA PRO A 92 14.76 4.54 8.26
C PRO A 92 16.04 5.21 7.74
N VAL A 93 17.22 4.67 8.09
CA VAL A 93 18.50 5.19 7.61
C VAL A 93 18.64 5.01 6.10
N LEU A 94 18.31 3.83 5.56
CA LEU A 94 18.34 3.59 4.12
C LEU A 94 17.36 4.49 3.36
N LEU A 95 16.15 4.70 3.90
CA LEU A 95 15.16 5.59 3.32
C LEU A 95 15.69 7.04 3.24
N ALA A 96 16.27 7.56 4.32
CA ALA A 96 16.85 8.91 4.35
C ALA A 96 18.11 9.03 3.48
N ALA A 97 19.00 8.02 3.51
CA ALA A 97 20.28 8.04 2.81
C ALA A 97 20.12 7.93 1.29
N ALA A 98 19.25 7.03 0.84
CA ALA A 98 19.07 6.75 -0.57
C ALA A 98 18.33 7.89 -1.30
N THR A 99 17.45 8.60 -0.60
CA THR A 99 16.76 9.77 -1.16
C THR A 99 17.72 10.94 -1.43
N GLU A 100 18.74 11.14 -0.60
CA GLU A 100 19.82 12.12 -0.83
C GLU A 100 20.71 11.79 -2.05
N ARG A 101 20.74 10.52 -2.46
CA ARG A 101 21.46 10.06 -3.67
C ARG A 101 20.60 10.07 -4.93
N THR A 102 19.31 10.39 -4.80
CA THR A 102 18.39 10.43 -5.94
C THR A 102 18.45 11.82 -6.58
N PRO A 103 18.71 11.95 -7.90
CA PRO A 103 18.71 13.24 -8.57
C PRO A 103 17.40 13.99 -8.34
N ALA A 104 17.49 15.31 -8.14
CA ALA A 104 16.31 16.15 -8.06
C ALA A 104 15.46 15.99 -9.35
N PRO A 105 14.12 16.01 -9.25
CA PRO A 105 13.28 15.95 -10.44
C PRO A 105 13.69 17.06 -11.42
N ARG A 106 13.91 16.73 -12.69
CA ARG A 106 14.00 17.77 -13.72
C ARG A 106 12.64 18.48 -13.75
N ALA A 107 12.63 19.78 -13.49
CA ALA A 107 11.42 20.61 -13.55
C ALA A 107 10.77 20.43 -14.92
N ARG A 108 9.64 19.74 -14.95
CA ARG A 108 8.76 19.67 -16.12
C ARG A 108 7.55 20.52 -15.80
N ILE A 109 7.01 21.22 -16.79
CA ILE A 109 5.72 21.87 -16.66
C ILE A 109 4.72 20.75 -16.36
N ALA A 110 4.18 20.76 -15.15
CA ALA A 110 3.17 19.80 -14.75
C ALA A 110 1.89 20.08 -15.57
N PRO A 111 1.19 19.05 -16.07
CA PRO A 111 -0.13 19.26 -16.63
C PRO A 111 -1.06 19.84 -15.56
N GLU A 112 -2.05 20.61 -16.00
CA GLU A 112 -3.14 21.04 -15.14
C GLU A 112 -4.00 19.81 -14.80
N ASP A 113 -4.32 19.67 -13.51
CA ASP A 113 -5.18 18.59 -13.04
C ASP A 113 -6.63 18.91 -13.37
N PRO A 114 -7.48 17.90 -13.68
CA PRO A 114 -8.91 18.12 -13.79
C PRO A 114 -9.49 18.74 -12.51
N PRO A 115 -10.52 19.60 -12.62
CA PRO A 115 -11.06 20.28 -11.46
C PRO A 115 -11.70 19.30 -10.47
N LEU A 116 -11.51 19.59 -9.19
CA LEU A 116 -12.17 18.92 -8.07
C LEU A 116 -12.84 19.99 -7.20
N ASP A 117 -14.07 19.72 -6.75
CA ASP A 117 -14.76 20.54 -5.74
C ASP A 117 -14.31 20.08 -4.35
N CYS A 118 -13.07 20.45 -4.00
CA CYS A 118 -12.48 20.20 -2.69
C CYS A 118 -12.67 21.42 -1.79
N THR A 119 -13.25 21.22 -0.60
CA THR A 119 -13.32 22.22 0.47
C THR A 119 -12.59 21.68 1.70
N PRO A 120 -11.62 22.40 2.29
CA PRO A 120 -11.03 22.03 3.58
C PRO A 120 -12.10 21.89 4.67
N ALA A 121 -11.94 20.94 5.59
CA ALA A 121 -12.91 20.71 6.67
C ALA A 121 -13.17 21.95 7.52
N GLU A 122 -12.16 22.81 7.69
CA GLU A 122 -12.17 24.06 8.43
C GLU A 122 -13.16 25.07 7.82
N GLU A 123 -13.29 25.06 6.50
CA GLU A 123 -14.18 25.94 5.73
C GLU A 123 -15.57 25.33 5.52
N TRP A 124 -15.76 24.05 5.85
CA TRP A 124 -17.06 23.40 5.77
C TRP A 124 -17.97 23.82 6.94
N PRO A 125 -19.30 23.96 6.76
CA PRO A 125 -20.22 24.25 7.87
C PRO A 125 -20.19 23.15 8.96
N ALA A 126 -20.42 23.54 10.21
CA ALA A 126 -20.44 22.60 11.34
C ALA A 126 -21.56 21.55 11.24
N ARG A 127 -22.65 21.89 10.55
CA ARG A 127 -23.77 21.00 10.23
C ARG A 127 -24.14 21.14 8.76
N ALA A 128 -24.31 20.02 8.08
CA ALA A 128 -24.79 19.97 6.70
C ALA A 128 -25.73 18.76 6.50
N THR A 129 -26.38 18.70 5.35
CA THR A 129 -27.21 17.57 4.90
C THR A 129 -26.75 17.09 3.53
N ALA A 130 -26.94 15.81 3.24
CA ALA A 130 -26.67 15.22 1.93
C ALA A 130 -27.58 14.00 1.71
N ASP A 131 -27.89 13.66 0.46
CA ASP A 131 -28.59 12.41 0.14
C ASP A 131 -27.72 11.20 0.44
N ALA A 132 -26.41 11.33 0.19
CA ALA A 132 -25.42 10.31 0.51
C ALA A 132 -24.12 10.92 1.04
N VAL A 133 -23.55 10.30 2.06
CA VAL A 133 -22.19 10.58 2.53
C VAL A 133 -21.28 9.40 2.21
N VAL A 134 -20.12 9.66 1.61
CA VAL A 134 -19.09 8.67 1.32
C VAL A 134 -17.89 8.89 2.23
N VAL A 135 -17.56 7.89 3.04
CA VAL A 135 -16.45 7.95 4.00
C VAL A 135 -15.19 7.35 3.36
N GLY A 136 -14.30 8.21 2.87
CA GLY A 136 -13.06 7.85 2.19
C GLY A 136 -13.14 8.04 0.67
N SER A 137 -12.14 8.70 0.09
CA SER A 137 -12.10 9.06 -1.34
C SER A 137 -11.29 8.08 -2.21
N GLY A 138 -10.93 6.92 -1.66
CA GLY A 138 -10.13 5.89 -2.34
C GLY A 138 -10.85 5.19 -3.51
N ALA A 139 -10.26 4.10 -4.02
CA ALA A 139 -10.77 3.36 -5.18
C ALA A 139 -12.28 3.08 -5.15
N GLY A 140 -12.78 2.55 -4.03
CA GLY A 140 -14.19 2.24 -3.85
C GLY A 140 -15.07 3.47 -3.65
N GLY A 141 -14.61 4.41 -2.82
CA GLY A 141 -15.35 5.63 -2.50
C GLY A 141 -15.52 6.56 -3.70
N ALA A 142 -14.48 6.71 -4.53
CA ALA A 142 -14.56 7.50 -5.75
C ALA A 142 -15.61 6.95 -6.74
N VAL A 143 -15.64 5.62 -6.92
CA VAL A 143 -16.65 4.97 -7.79
C VAL A 143 -18.04 5.11 -7.20
N ALA A 144 -18.20 4.92 -5.89
CA ALA A 144 -19.48 5.09 -5.23
C ALA A 144 -20.00 6.53 -5.35
N ALA A 145 -19.14 7.52 -5.09
CA ALA A 145 -19.49 8.94 -5.21
C ALA A 145 -19.91 9.29 -6.64
N ARG A 146 -19.14 8.87 -7.65
CA ARG A 146 -19.46 9.07 -9.06
C ARG A 146 -20.80 8.46 -9.43
N THR A 147 -21.04 7.21 -9.04
CA THR A 147 -22.24 6.47 -9.42
C THR A 147 -23.50 7.09 -8.81
N LEU A 148 -23.44 7.46 -7.52
CA LEU A 148 -24.54 8.12 -6.82
C LEU A 148 -24.79 9.55 -7.36
N ALA A 149 -23.74 10.32 -7.63
CA ALA A 149 -23.86 11.67 -8.19
C ALA A 149 -24.44 11.65 -9.61
N ARG A 150 -24.02 10.71 -10.48
CA ARG A 150 -24.62 10.49 -11.80
C ARG A 150 -26.13 10.20 -11.72
N ALA A 151 -26.60 9.59 -10.62
CA ALA A 151 -28.02 9.33 -10.37
C ALA A 151 -28.77 10.53 -9.75
N GLY A 152 -28.12 11.70 -9.68
CA GLY A 152 -28.69 12.97 -9.22
C GLY A 152 -28.75 13.14 -7.70
N LEU A 153 -28.04 12.31 -6.93
CA LEU A 153 -27.98 12.48 -5.47
C LEU A 153 -27.00 13.60 -5.08
N ALA A 154 -27.34 14.38 -4.06
CA ALA A 154 -26.41 15.26 -3.39
C ALA A 154 -25.40 14.43 -2.58
N VAL A 155 -24.18 14.29 -3.10
CA VAL A 155 -23.13 13.45 -2.51
C VAL A 155 -22.06 14.32 -1.84
N VAL A 156 -21.73 14.00 -0.59
CA VAL A 156 -20.56 14.55 0.11
C VAL A 156 -19.55 13.44 0.42
N VAL A 157 -18.32 13.59 -0.04
CA VAL A 157 -17.20 12.68 0.24
C VAL A 157 -16.34 13.27 1.35
N LEU A 158 -16.02 12.51 2.39
CA LEU A 158 -15.07 12.91 3.43
C LEU A 158 -13.75 12.15 3.28
N GLU A 159 -12.65 12.87 3.28
CA GLU A 159 -11.29 12.33 3.24
C GLU A 159 -10.45 12.84 4.42
N GLU A 160 -9.71 11.93 5.07
CA GLU A 160 -8.85 12.29 6.20
C GLU A 160 -7.57 13.01 5.73
N GLY A 161 -7.07 12.67 4.54
CA GLY A 161 -5.91 13.32 3.95
C GLY A 161 -6.20 14.60 3.18
N GLU A 162 -5.12 15.26 2.76
CA GLU A 162 -5.15 16.47 1.93
C GLU A 162 -5.28 16.15 0.44
N HIS A 163 -5.66 17.16 -0.35
CA HIS A 163 -5.57 17.11 -1.80
C HIS A 163 -4.15 17.52 -2.25
N HIS A 164 -3.51 16.67 -3.05
CA HIS A 164 -2.20 16.95 -3.64
C HIS A 164 -2.27 16.94 -5.16
N THR A 165 -1.83 18.03 -5.79
CA THR A 165 -1.82 18.19 -7.24
C THR A 165 -0.57 17.60 -7.89
N THR A 166 -0.63 17.30 -9.18
CA THR A 166 0.52 16.89 -10.00
C THR A 166 1.68 17.88 -9.89
N ALA A 167 1.38 19.18 -9.91
CA ALA A 167 2.38 20.24 -9.71
C ALA A 167 3.05 20.15 -8.34
N SER A 168 2.30 19.84 -7.27
CA SER A 168 2.86 19.68 -5.93
C SER A 168 3.81 18.48 -5.82
N PHE A 169 3.59 17.42 -6.62
CA PHE A 169 4.47 16.25 -6.65
C PHE A 169 5.80 16.55 -7.34
N GLY A 170 5.79 17.34 -8.42
CA GLY A 170 7.00 17.68 -9.17
C GLY A 170 7.94 18.65 -8.44
N ARG A 171 7.43 19.44 -7.48
CA ARG A 171 8.18 20.50 -6.78
C ARG A 171 8.82 20.07 -5.45
N ARG A 172 8.51 18.87 -4.95
CA ARG A 172 8.90 18.42 -3.60
C ARG A 172 9.73 17.14 -3.62
N ALA A 173 10.60 17.00 -2.63
CA ALA A 173 11.43 15.80 -2.51
C ALA A 173 10.56 14.55 -2.32
N PRO A 174 10.96 13.37 -2.85
CA PRO A 174 10.24 12.12 -2.63
C PRO A 174 9.97 11.81 -1.16
N LEU A 175 10.95 12.03 -0.26
CA LEU A 175 10.82 11.70 1.16
C LEU A 175 9.72 12.51 1.86
N ASP A 176 9.63 13.80 1.57
CA ASP A 176 8.62 14.68 2.17
C ASP A 176 7.21 14.27 1.70
N ARG A 177 7.07 13.88 0.42
CA ARG A 177 5.82 13.32 -0.10
C ARG A 177 5.48 11.98 0.55
N PHE A 178 6.47 11.14 0.83
CA PHE A 178 6.25 9.85 1.48
C PHE A 178 5.67 10.02 2.89
N THR A 179 6.23 10.93 3.71
CA THR A 179 5.74 11.14 5.09
C THR A 179 4.31 11.70 5.14
N GLU A 180 3.93 12.51 4.16
CA GLU A 180 2.58 13.10 4.06
C GLU A 180 1.55 12.12 3.52
N LEU A 181 1.87 11.46 2.40
CA LEU A 181 0.94 10.63 1.63
C LEU A 181 0.67 9.27 2.27
N TYR A 182 1.58 8.75 3.10
CA TYR A 182 1.38 7.48 3.78
C TYR A 182 0.88 7.69 5.21
N ARG A 183 -0.17 6.93 5.56
CA ARG A 183 -0.66 6.86 6.94
C ARG A 183 0.48 6.47 7.88
N ASP A 184 0.57 7.20 8.99
CA ASP A 184 1.58 6.98 10.02
C ASP A 184 3.03 7.10 9.49
N GLY A 185 3.25 7.93 8.46
CA GLY A 185 4.56 8.11 7.83
C GLY A 185 5.09 6.82 7.18
N GLY A 186 4.20 5.91 6.80
CA GLY A 186 4.53 4.60 6.22
C GLY A 186 4.78 3.49 7.25
N ALA A 187 4.63 3.74 8.56
CA ALA A 187 4.89 2.76 9.61
C ALA A 187 3.72 1.81 9.93
N THR A 188 2.69 1.76 9.10
CA THR A 188 1.56 0.83 9.30
C THR A 188 2.05 -0.61 9.09
N ALA A 189 1.85 -1.48 10.08
CA ALA A 189 2.32 -2.86 10.04
C ALA A 189 1.30 -3.86 10.64
N ALA A 190 1.35 -5.10 10.18
CA ALA A 190 0.68 -6.24 10.78
C ALA A 190 1.59 -6.95 11.78
N LEU A 191 1.10 -7.09 13.01
CA LEU A 191 1.73 -7.90 14.04
C LEU A 191 1.53 -9.38 13.72
N GLY A 192 2.61 -10.14 13.65
CA GLY A 192 2.58 -11.48 13.12
C GLY A 192 3.93 -12.14 13.16
N ASP A 193 4.00 -13.31 12.55
CA ASP A 193 5.21 -14.10 12.43
C ASP A 193 5.35 -14.59 10.98
N PRO A 194 6.17 -13.92 10.14
CA PRO A 194 6.90 -12.68 10.45
C PRO A 194 5.97 -11.44 10.51
N PRO A 195 6.41 -10.33 11.13
CA PRO A 195 5.74 -9.04 10.99
C PRO A 195 5.78 -8.57 9.52
N LEU A 196 4.80 -7.76 9.13
CA LEU A 196 4.62 -7.38 7.73
C LEU A 196 4.27 -5.90 7.61
N LEU A 197 4.95 -5.19 6.70
CA LEU A 197 4.68 -3.78 6.41
C LEU A 197 3.44 -3.65 5.52
N LEU A 198 2.53 -2.72 5.85
CA LEU A 198 1.29 -2.46 5.13
C LEU A 198 1.20 -0.98 4.72
N PRO A 199 1.78 -0.56 3.59
CA PRO A 199 1.71 0.82 3.14
C PRO A 199 0.26 1.20 2.79
N VAL A 200 -0.26 2.27 3.41
CA VAL A 200 -1.63 2.77 3.18
C VAL A 200 -1.59 4.26 2.88
N GLY A 201 -2.19 4.67 1.75
CA GLY A 201 -2.29 6.07 1.38
C GLY A 201 -3.33 6.84 2.23
N ARG A 202 -3.05 8.11 2.50
CA ARG A 202 -3.92 9.09 3.16
C ARG A 202 -3.84 10.42 2.41
N ALA A 203 -4.70 10.57 1.41
CA ALA A 203 -4.81 11.73 0.53
C ALA A 203 -6.15 11.63 -0.24
N VAL A 204 -6.58 12.71 -0.89
CA VAL A 204 -7.70 12.63 -1.87
C VAL A 204 -7.35 11.65 -2.98
N GLY A 205 -8.11 10.57 -3.10
CA GLY A 205 -7.84 9.40 -3.94
C GLY A 205 -7.25 8.18 -3.19
N GLY A 206 -6.97 8.31 -1.90
CA GLY A 206 -6.48 7.26 -1.01
C GLY A 206 -5.22 6.55 -1.52
N THR A 207 -5.18 5.23 -1.37
CA THR A 207 -4.01 4.43 -1.79
C THR A 207 -3.78 4.42 -3.31
N THR A 208 -4.76 4.86 -4.11
CA THR A 208 -4.57 4.97 -5.57
C THR A 208 -3.56 6.06 -5.95
N VAL A 209 -3.36 7.05 -5.07
CA VAL A 209 -2.34 8.11 -5.24
C VAL A 209 -0.92 7.54 -5.13
N VAL A 210 -0.72 6.53 -4.29
CA VAL A 210 0.60 5.97 -3.94
C VAL A 210 0.82 4.53 -4.43
N ASN A 211 -0.12 3.94 -5.15
CA ASN A 211 0.10 2.63 -5.76
C ASN A 211 0.89 2.72 -7.07
N SER A 212 1.27 1.57 -7.60
CA SER A 212 2.02 1.43 -8.86
C SER A 212 1.24 1.75 -10.12
N GLY A 213 -0.10 1.72 -10.05
CA GLY A 213 -0.98 1.82 -11.20
C GLY A 213 -1.14 0.53 -12.02
N THR A 214 -0.67 -0.62 -11.51
CA THR A 214 -0.86 -1.92 -12.16
C THR A 214 -2.33 -2.34 -12.15
N CYS A 215 -2.81 -2.85 -13.30
CA CYS A 215 -4.21 -3.15 -13.54
C CYS A 215 -4.38 -4.57 -14.11
N TYR A 216 -4.71 -5.51 -13.24
CA TYR A 216 -5.18 -6.85 -13.61
C TYR A 216 -6.69 -6.94 -13.43
N ARG A 217 -7.37 -7.57 -14.39
CA ARG A 217 -8.76 -7.98 -14.20
C ARG A 217 -8.85 -9.05 -13.12
N THR A 218 -9.95 -9.07 -12.39
CA THR A 218 -10.23 -10.14 -11.44
C THR A 218 -10.26 -11.47 -12.20
N PRO A 219 -9.44 -12.48 -11.86
CA PRO A 219 -9.45 -13.75 -12.57
C PRO A 219 -10.81 -14.46 -12.47
N ASP A 220 -11.22 -15.16 -13.52
CA ASP A 220 -12.53 -15.82 -13.59
C ASP A 220 -12.72 -16.84 -12.46
N HIS A 221 -11.67 -17.63 -12.13
CA HIS A 221 -11.73 -18.59 -11.02
C HIS A 221 -11.91 -17.92 -9.65
N VAL A 222 -11.50 -16.65 -9.50
CA VAL A 222 -11.73 -15.85 -8.28
C VAL A 222 -13.17 -15.36 -8.25
N VAL A 223 -13.71 -14.88 -9.37
CA VAL A 223 -15.12 -14.48 -9.52
C VAL A 223 -16.04 -15.65 -9.20
N ASP A 224 -15.77 -16.81 -9.77
CA ASP A 224 -16.53 -18.04 -9.53
C ASP A 224 -16.47 -18.48 -8.08
N ARG A 225 -15.27 -18.43 -7.46
CA ARG A 225 -15.10 -18.72 -6.04
C ARG A 225 -15.89 -17.77 -5.16
N TRP A 226 -15.86 -16.46 -5.43
CA TRP A 226 -16.61 -15.48 -4.64
C TRP A 226 -18.12 -15.66 -4.77
N SER A 227 -18.62 -15.94 -5.97
CA SER A 227 -20.04 -16.23 -6.20
C SER A 227 -20.47 -17.55 -5.55
N SER A 228 -19.82 -18.67 -5.89
CA SER A 228 -20.25 -20.01 -5.48
C SER A 228 -20.02 -20.31 -4.00
N ARG A 229 -18.87 -19.91 -3.44
CA ARG A 229 -18.47 -20.27 -2.07
C ARG A 229 -18.90 -19.25 -1.03
N HIS A 230 -18.91 -17.97 -1.41
CA HIS A 230 -19.24 -16.89 -0.48
C HIS A 230 -20.64 -16.31 -0.71
N GLY A 231 -21.30 -16.64 -1.83
CA GLY A 231 -22.60 -16.08 -2.19
C GLY A 231 -22.54 -14.59 -2.56
N PHE A 232 -21.36 -14.09 -2.96
CA PHE A 232 -21.20 -12.72 -3.43
C PHE A 232 -21.51 -12.67 -4.93
N HIS A 233 -22.81 -12.79 -5.27
CA HIS A 233 -23.28 -12.94 -6.65
C HIS A 233 -23.01 -11.72 -7.54
N LEU A 234 -22.83 -10.52 -6.95
CA LEU A 234 -22.43 -9.33 -7.69
C LEU A 234 -21.10 -9.50 -8.44
N ALA A 235 -20.23 -10.40 -7.98
CA ALA A 235 -18.96 -10.72 -8.66
C ALA A 235 -19.16 -11.20 -10.10
N GLN A 236 -20.26 -11.91 -10.40
CA GLN A 236 -20.56 -12.41 -11.74
C GLN A 236 -20.74 -11.29 -12.77
N GLY A 237 -21.14 -10.10 -12.32
CA GLY A 237 -21.26 -8.91 -13.15
C GLY A 237 -19.97 -8.09 -13.28
N PHE A 238 -18.84 -8.56 -12.75
CA PHE A 238 -17.57 -7.82 -12.81
C PHE A 238 -17.03 -7.63 -14.22
N PRO A 239 -17.03 -8.63 -15.12
CA PRO A 239 -16.44 -8.47 -16.46
C PRO A 239 -16.94 -7.23 -17.20
N ALA A 240 -18.25 -7.00 -17.27
CA ALA A 240 -18.84 -5.83 -17.92
C ALA A 240 -18.46 -4.50 -17.21
N ARG A 241 -18.43 -4.51 -15.87
CA ARG A 241 -18.06 -3.33 -15.07
C ARG A 241 -16.57 -2.99 -15.20
N LEU A 242 -15.73 -4.01 -15.34
CA LEU A 242 -14.30 -3.85 -15.56
C LEU A 242 -14.01 -3.14 -16.88
N ASP A 243 -14.80 -3.36 -17.93
CA ASP A 243 -14.66 -2.63 -19.19
C ASP A 243 -14.89 -1.11 -19.00
N GLU A 244 -15.90 -0.72 -18.20
CA GLU A 244 -16.10 0.69 -17.85
C GLU A 244 -14.94 1.25 -17.04
N ILE A 245 -14.52 0.54 -16.00
CA ILE A 245 -13.48 1.00 -15.09
C ILE A 245 -12.15 1.15 -15.82
N GLU A 246 -11.78 0.18 -16.67
CA GLU A 246 -10.54 0.25 -17.45
C GLU A 246 -10.54 1.43 -18.41
N ARG A 247 -11.69 1.75 -19.02
CA ARG A 247 -11.84 2.93 -19.89
C ARG A 247 -11.69 4.22 -19.10
N THR A 248 -12.37 4.35 -17.96
CA THR A 248 -12.25 5.52 -17.07
C THR A 248 -10.81 5.73 -16.61
N LEU A 249 -10.12 4.66 -16.22
CA LEU A 249 -8.73 4.70 -15.77
C LEU A 249 -7.71 4.76 -16.94
N ARG A 250 -8.17 4.68 -18.18
CA ARG A 250 -7.34 4.63 -19.40
C ARG A 250 -6.26 3.54 -19.32
N VAL A 251 -6.66 2.33 -18.89
CA VAL A 251 -5.73 1.20 -18.72
C VAL A 251 -5.16 0.79 -20.07
N ALA A 252 -3.83 0.75 -20.16
CA ALA A 252 -3.12 0.34 -21.37
C ALA A 252 -1.86 -0.46 -21.02
N THR A 253 -1.48 -1.37 -21.92
CA THR A 253 -0.17 -2.04 -21.87
C THR A 253 0.93 -1.00 -22.04
N GLN A 254 1.94 -1.02 -21.17
CA GLN A 254 3.05 -0.09 -21.29
C GLN A 254 3.93 -0.43 -22.51
N PRO A 255 4.39 0.58 -23.27
CA PRO A 255 5.31 0.34 -24.37
C PRO A 255 6.70 -0.08 -23.86
N LEU A 256 7.44 -0.82 -24.69
CA LEU A 256 8.74 -1.38 -24.28
C LEU A 256 9.81 -0.32 -24.00
N ASP A 257 9.73 0.82 -24.68
CA ASP A 257 10.69 1.93 -24.61
C ASP A 257 10.68 2.66 -23.26
N VAL A 258 9.57 2.61 -22.51
CA VAL A 258 9.44 3.29 -21.21
C VAL A 258 9.67 2.36 -20.01
N LEU A 259 9.77 1.03 -20.22
CA LEU A 259 9.87 0.07 -19.11
C LEU A 259 11.10 0.30 -18.23
N GLY A 260 12.19 0.79 -18.82
CA GLY A 260 13.49 0.89 -18.18
C GLY A 260 14.24 -0.45 -18.18
N THR A 261 15.54 -0.40 -17.90
CA THR A 261 16.44 -1.55 -17.97
C THR A 261 15.99 -2.71 -17.06
N ASN A 262 15.45 -2.40 -15.88
CA ASN A 262 14.94 -3.42 -14.95
C ASN A 262 13.85 -4.30 -15.58
N GLY A 263 12.87 -3.68 -16.27
CA GLY A 263 11.81 -4.41 -16.96
C GLY A 263 12.33 -5.23 -18.14
N LEU A 264 13.22 -4.64 -18.95
CA LEU A 264 13.81 -5.33 -20.11
C LEU A 264 14.64 -6.55 -19.70
N LEU A 265 15.38 -6.46 -18.59
CA LEU A 265 16.12 -7.60 -18.03
C LEU A 265 15.19 -8.71 -17.54
N ALA A 266 14.08 -8.36 -16.90
CA ALA A 266 13.08 -9.34 -16.48
C ALA A 266 12.46 -10.08 -17.68
N LEU A 267 12.10 -9.36 -18.74
CA LEU A 267 11.61 -9.95 -19.99
C LEU A 267 12.66 -10.87 -20.63
N ALA A 268 13.92 -10.44 -20.69
CA ALA A 268 15.02 -11.24 -21.24
C ALA A 268 15.25 -12.52 -20.43
N GLY A 269 15.25 -12.42 -19.10
CA GLY A 269 15.38 -13.56 -18.19
C GLY A 269 14.23 -14.56 -18.34
N ALA A 270 12.98 -14.08 -18.34
CA ALA A 270 11.80 -14.92 -18.54
C ALA A 270 11.81 -15.60 -19.92
N ARG A 271 12.15 -14.86 -20.99
CA ARG A 271 12.26 -15.41 -22.35
C ARG A 271 13.27 -16.56 -22.44
N ARG A 272 14.44 -16.44 -21.81
CA ARG A 272 15.46 -17.51 -21.79
C ARG A 272 15.01 -18.76 -21.02
N LEU A 273 14.13 -18.59 -20.05
CA LEU A 273 13.51 -19.69 -19.32
C LEU A 273 12.29 -20.29 -20.04
N GLY A 274 11.83 -19.68 -21.14
CA GLY A 274 10.58 -20.04 -21.79
C GLY A 274 9.33 -19.69 -20.98
N TRP A 275 9.43 -18.74 -20.04
CA TRP A 275 8.34 -18.38 -19.12
C TRP A 275 7.42 -17.32 -19.72
N ARG A 276 6.12 -17.41 -19.40
CA ARG A 276 5.14 -16.39 -19.80
C ARG A 276 5.41 -15.06 -19.08
N ALA A 277 5.73 -14.02 -19.84
CA ALA A 277 5.98 -12.67 -19.34
C ALA A 277 5.63 -11.60 -20.37
N GLY A 278 5.30 -10.40 -19.89
CA GLY A 278 5.01 -9.25 -20.75
C GLY A 278 4.98 -7.91 -20.01
N PRO A 279 4.96 -6.79 -20.74
CA PRO A 279 4.76 -5.48 -20.14
C PRO A 279 3.42 -5.42 -19.41
N LEU A 280 3.40 -4.81 -18.22
CA LEU A 280 2.19 -4.71 -17.42
C LEU A 280 1.17 -3.74 -18.02
N ARG A 281 -0.11 -4.06 -17.86
CA ARG A 281 -1.21 -3.13 -18.08
C ARG A 281 -1.31 -2.18 -16.89
N ARG A 282 -1.36 -0.87 -17.17
CA ARG A 282 -1.38 0.17 -16.14
C ARG A 282 -2.35 1.29 -16.49
N ASN A 283 -2.92 1.93 -15.47
CA ASN A 283 -3.66 3.20 -15.60
C ASN A 283 -2.70 4.39 -15.80
N ALA A 284 -1.66 4.23 -16.62
CA ALA A 284 -0.66 5.24 -16.89
C ALA A 284 -0.22 5.22 -18.36
N PRO A 285 -1.15 5.41 -19.31
CA PRO A 285 -0.87 5.24 -20.75
C PRO A 285 0.22 6.19 -21.25
N GLY A 286 0.31 7.40 -20.66
CA GLY A 286 1.32 8.40 -20.99
C GLY A 286 2.56 8.38 -20.08
N CYS A 287 2.90 7.23 -19.48
CA CYS A 287 4.01 7.16 -18.52
C CYS A 287 5.30 7.75 -19.10
N LYS A 288 6.04 8.48 -18.26
CA LYS A 288 7.32 9.13 -18.63
C LYS A 288 8.52 8.55 -17.89
N GLY A 289 8.38 7.33 -17.38
CA GLY A 289 9.46 6.60 -16.73
C GLY A 289 10.01 7.24 -15.44
N SER A 290 9.18 7.94 -14.66
CA SER A 290 9.66 8.64 -13.46
C SER A 290 9.91 7.73 -12.25
N CYS A 291 9.42 6.48 -12.28
CA CYS A 291 9.45 5.52 -11.17
C CYS A 291 8.95 6.02 -9.80
N GLN A 292 8.25 7.16 -9.73
CA GLN A 292 7.83 7.81 -8.48
C GLN A 292 6.37 7.53 -8.09
N CYS A 293 5.76 6.48 -8.63
CA CYS A 293 4.33 6.19 -8.43
C CYS A 293 3.94 6.02 -6.95
N VAL A 294 4.90 5.59 -6.11
CA VAL A 294 4.75 5.43 -4.65
C VAL A 294 4.66 6.76 -3.89
N VAL A 295 5.04 7.88 -4.49
CA VAL A 295 5.06 9.20 -3.83
C VAL A 295 4.35 10.28 -4.66
N GLY A 296 3.30 9.86 -5.37
CA GLY A 296 2.56 10.71 -6.30
C GLY A 296 3.31 10.88 -7.62
N CYS A 297 2.59 10.70 -8.74
CA CYS A 297 3.17 10.78 -10.07
C CYS A 297 3.45 12.25 -10.45
N PRO A 298 4.72 12.68 -10.59
CA PRO A 298 5.05 14.09 -10.86
C PRO A 298 4.75 14.54 -12.30
N THR A 299 4.27 13.62 -13.16
CA THR A 299 4.00 13.88 -14.57
C THR A 299 2.51 13.84 -14.93
N GLY A 300 1.64 13.54 -13.96
CA GLY A 300 0.20 13.39 -14.19
C GLY A 300 -0.19 12.15 -15.01
N ALA A 301 0.80 11.35 -15.47
CA ALA A 301 0.53 10.21 -16.33
C ALA A 301 -0.29 9.10 -15.65
N LYS A 302 -0.05 8.83 -14.35
CA LYS A 302 -0.82 7.83 -13.60
C LYS A 302 -2.21 8.39 -13.26
N GLN A 303 -3.23 7.84 -13.91
CA GLN A 303 -4.65 8.16 -13.78
C GLN A 303 -5.21 7.55 -12.48
N SER A 304 -4.67 7.93 -11.34
CA SER A 304 -5.26 7.63 -10.04
C SER A 304 -6.63 8.31 -9.90
N VAL A 305 -7.46 7.90 -8.95
CA VAL A 305 -8.90 8.23 -9.00
C VAL A 305 -9.19 9.72 -8.81
N GLN A 306 -8.26 10.49 -8.21
CA GLN A 306 -8.35 11.94 -8.13
C GLN A 306 -8.16 12.66 -9.48
N LEU A 307 -7.58 12.00 -10.47
CA LEU A 307 -7.43 12.54 -11.84
C LEU A 307 -8.43 11.95 -12.84
N SER A 308 -9.15 10.88 -12.48
CA SER A 308 -9.93 10.08 -13.44
C SER A 308 -11.38 9.79 -13.06
N VAL A 309 -11.70 9.70 -11.76
CA VAL A 309 -13.03 9.29 -11.28
C VAL A 309 -13.68 10.40 -10.47
N LEU A 310 -12.96 10.97 -9.49
CA LEU A 310 -13.47 12.06 -8.65
C LEU A 310 -13.80 13.33 -9.44
N PRO A 311 -13.04 13.75 -10.47
CA PRO A 311 -13.42 14.90 -11.30
C PRO A 311 -14.79 14.71 -11.96
N GLU A 312 -15.08 13.49 -12.42
CA GLU A 312 -16.37 13.16 -12.99
C GLU A 312 -17.48 13.17 -11.92
N ALA A 313 -17.21 12.68 -10.71
CA ALA A 313 -18.17 12.79 -9.60
C ALA A 313 -18.49 14.27 -9.28
N CYS A 314 -17.47 15.14 -9.23
CA CYS A 314 -17.64 16.58 -9.01
C CYS A 314 -18.39 17.26 -10.15
N ALA A 315 -18.15 16.87 -11.40
CA ALA A 315 -18.92 17.36 -12.54
C ALA A 315 -20.42 17.03 -12.45
N HIS A 316 -20.78 15.98 -11.70
CA HIS A 316 -22.16 15.61 -11.36
C HIS A 316 -22.62 16.12 -9.99
N GLY A 317 -21.91 17.07 -9.38
CA GLY A 317 -22.32 17.75 -8.14
C GLY A 317 -21.83 17.12 -6.84
N ALA A 318 -20.95 16.11 -6.87
CA ALA A 318 -20.32 15.61 -5.65
C ALA A 318 -19.31 16.62 -5.09
N ARG A 319 -19.34 16.83 -3.77
CA ARG A 319 -18.41 17.72 -3.06
C ARG A 319 -17.46 16.92 -2.17
N ILE A 320 -16.21 17.33 -2.05
CA ILE A 320 -15.18 16.61 -1.30
C ILE A 320 -14.72 17.49 -0.12
N VAL A 321 -14.83 16.95 1.09
CA VAL A 321 -14.30 17.57 2.31
C VAL A 321 -12.95 16.93 2.65
N THR A 322 -11.87 17.71 2.63
CA THR A 322 -10.50 17.24 2.91
C THR A 322 -10.10 17.51 4.36
N GLY A 323 -9.10 16.80 4.89
CA GLY A 323 -8.63 17.00 6.27
C GLY A 323 -9.65 16.58 7.35
N ALA A 324 -10.67 15.79 7.00
CA ALA A 324 -11.76 15.40 7.89
C ALA A 324 -11.70 13.91 8.27
N ARG A 325 -11.44 13.62 9.55
CA ARG A 325 -11.48 12.24 10.06
C ARG A 325 -12.86 11.87 10.57
N VAL A 326 -13.58 10.99 9.87
CA VAL A 326 -14.86 10.44 10.35
C VAL A 326 -14.66 9.63 11.64
N LEU A 327 -15.30 10.08 12.71
CA LEU A 327 -15.23 9.47 14.04
C LEU A 327 -16.21 8.31 14.16
N ARG A 328 -17.47 8.54 13.74
CA ARG A 328 -18.57 7.57 13.81
C ARG A 328 -19.68 7.88 12.81
N ILE A 329 -20.46 6.85 12.50
CA ILE A 329 -21.77 6.93 11.87
C ILE A 329 -22.81 7.25 12.95
N LEU A 330 -23.72 8.17 12.65
CA LEU A 330 -24.87 8.54 13.47
C LEU A 330 -26.03 7.60 13.12
N LEU A 331 -26.77 7.15 14.13
CA LEU A 331 -27.87 6.20 13.97
C LEU A 331 -29.16 6.82 14.50
N ASP A 332 -30.25 6.62 13.76
CA ASP A 332 -31.62 6.82 14.20
C ASP A 332 -32.14 5.50 14.79
N HIS A 333 -32.61 5.57 16.04
CA HIS A 333 -33.15 4.45 16.82
C HIS A 333 -34.66 4.56 17.05
N ASP A 334 -35.30 5.65 16.60
CA ASP A 334 -36.66 6.02 17.03
C ASP A 334 -37.75 5.23 16.29
N ARG A 335 -37.37 4.38 15.33
CA ARG A 335 -38.31 3.53 14.57
C ARG A 335 -38.25 2.07 15.05
N PRO A 336 -39.39 1.34 15.10
CA PRO A 336 -39.40 -0.09 15.38
C PRO A 336 -38.55 -0.85 14.34
N GLY A 337 -37.61 -1.67 14.80
CA GLY A 337 -36.80 -2.53 13.93
C GLY A 337 -35.29 -2.27 14.07
N ARG A 338 -34.58 -2.40 12.95
CA ARG A 338 -33.12 -2.19 12.88
C ARG A 338 -32.81 -0.69 12.85
N PRO A 339 -31.70 -0.24 13.46
CA PRO A 339 -31.31 1.17 13.39
C PRO A 339 -31.05 1.60 11.95
N ARG A 340 -31.23 2.89 11.65
CA ARG A 340 -30.97 3.47 10.33
C ARG A 340 -29.83 4.47 10.41
N ALA A 341 -29.01 4.55 9.35
CA ALA A 341 -28.03 5.62 9.23
C ALA A 341 -28.72 6.99 9.21
N ALA A 342 -28.21 7.91 10.03
CA ALA A 342 -28.67 9.29 10.13
C ALA A 342 -27.60 10.30 9.70
N GLY A 343 -26.38 9.83 9.39
CA GLY A 343 -25.27 10.67 8.95
C GLY A 343 -23.94 10.25 9.55
N ILE A 344 -23.01 11.20 9.59
CA ILE A 344 -21.68 11.02 10.20
C ILE A 344 -21.34 12.17 11.13
N ARG A 345 -20.37 11.90 12.01
CA ARG A 345 -19.63 12.92 12.75
C ARG A 345 -18.15 12.77 12.42
N ALA A 346 -17.50 13.88 12.10
CA ALA A 346 -16.09 13.95 11.74
C ALA A 346 -15.34 15.00 12.57
N ARG A 347 -14.03 14.83 12.68
CA ARG A 347 -13.12 15.77 13.34
C ARG A 347 -12.25 16.48 12.30
N ARG A 348 -12.12 17.79 12.44
CA ARG A 348 -11.26 18.68 11.62
C ARG A 348 -9.81 18.66 12.10
N ALA A 349 -8.90 19.33 11.37
CA ALA A 349 -7.49 19.41 11.77
C ALA A 349 -7.31 20.21 13.07
N ASP A 350 -8.13 21.25 13.29
CA ASP A 350 -8.14 22.09 14.49
C ASP A 350 -8.72 21.38 15.75
N GLY A 351 -9.24 20.17 15.59
CA GLY A 351 -9.83 19.37 16.66
C GLY A 351 -11.34 19.57 16.87
N SER A 352 -11.95 20.56 16.23
CA SER A 352 -13.40 20.75 16.25
C SER A 352 -14.13 19.65 15.45
N GLU A 353 -15.44 19.54 15.64
CA GLU A 353 -16.26 18.50 15.02
C GLU A 353 -17.26 19.11 14.02
N LEU A 354 -17.61 18.32 13.01
CA LEU A 354 -18.72 18.60 12.09
C LEU A 354 -19.63 17.38 11.94
N GLU A 355 -20.89 17.64 11.60
CA GLU A 355 -21.89 16.61 11.33
C GLU A 355 -22.48 16.79 9.93
N ILE A 356 -22.63 15.67 9.21
CA ILE A 356 -23.36 15.65 7.94
C ILE A 356 -24.47 14.62 8.07
N LEU A 357 -25.71 15.10 8.10
CA LEU A 357 -26.89 14.27 8.19
C LEU A 357 -27.19 13.68 6.82
N SER A 358 -27.37 12.36 6.78
CA SER A 358 -27.62 11.65 5.54
C SER A 358 -28.31 10.31 5.80
N PRO A 359 -29.34 9.95 5.01
CA PRO A 359 -29.99 8.64 5.11
C PRO A 359 -29.12 7.49 4.57
N LEU A 360 -28.07 7.80 3.80
CA LEU A 360 -27.18 6.83 3.19
C LEU A 360 -25.72 7.16 3.54
N VAL A 361 -25.05 6.20 4.17
CA VAL A 361 -23.62 6.26 4.47
C VAL A 361 -22.89 5.14 3.74
N VAL A 362 -22.00 5.51 2.83
CA VAL A 362 -21.11 4.58 2.13
C VAL A 362 -19.77 4.52 2.86
N THR A 363 -19.44 3.35 3.40
CA THR A 363 -18.14 3.11 4.04
C THR A 363 -17.09 2.68 3.02
N ALA A 364 -16.09 3.54 2.84
CA ALA A 364 -14.98 3.34 1.92
C ALA A 364 -13.61 3.71 2.53
N ALA A 365 -13.47 3.54 3.85
CA ALA A 365 -12.27 3.93 4.61
C ALA A 365 -11.09 2.94 4.43
N GLY A 366 -11.30 1.85 3.69
CA GLY A 366 -10.33 0.80 3.41
C GLY A 366 -10.38 -0.35 4.41
N ALA A 367 -9.85 -1.51 4.01
CA ALA A 367 -9.95 -2.75 4.78
C ALA A 367 -9.40 -2.68 6.21
N LEU A 368 -8.50 -1.74 6.50
CA LEU A 368 -7.94 -1.56 7.84
C LEU A 368 -8.72 -0.57 8.70
N GLN A 369 -9.39 0.43 8.12
CA GLN A 369 -10.02 1.52 8.88
C GLN A 369 -11.55 1.41 8.95
N THR A 370 -12.18 0.70 8.01
CA THR A 370 -13.63 0.45 8.04
C THR A 370 -14.07 -0.35 9.29
N PRO A 371 -13.40 -1.44 9.72
CA PRO A 371 -13.86 -2.18 10.90
C PRO A 371 -13.81 -1.35 12.21
N PRO A 372 -12.72 -0.60 12.52
CA PRO A 372 -12.70 0.31 13.67
C PRO A 372 -13.77 1.41 13.60
N LEU A 373 -14.05 1.98 12.41
CA LEU A 373 -15.14 2.94 12.22
C LEU A 373 -16.50 2.33 12.60
N LEU A 374 -16.81 1.14 12.09
CA LEU A 374 -18.07 0.46 12.40
C LEU A 374 -18.20 0.16 13.90
N ARG A 375 -17.11 -0.28 14.56
CA ARG A 375 -17.09 -0.48 16.02
C ARG A 375 -17.33 0.82 16.80
N ARG A 376 -16.71 1.93 16.40
CA ARG A 376 -16.94 3.25 17.03
C ARG A 376 -18.37 3.75 16.88
N SER A 377 -19.04 3.30 15.83
CA SER A 377 -20.42 3.65 15.48
C SER A 377 -21.47 2.78 16.17
N GLY A 378 -21.08 1.79 16.97
CA GLY A 378 -22.03 0.81 17.55
C GLY A 378 -22.46 -0.30 16.57
N LEU A 379 -21.90 -0.31 15.35
CA LEU A 379 -22.18 -1.28 14.28
C LEU A 379 -21.17 -2.43 14.29
N GLY A 380 -20.56 -2.69 15.45
CA GLY A 380 -19.46 -3.64 15.64
C GLY A 380 -19.88 -5.07 15.97
N GLY A 381 -21.18 -5.35 16.07
CA GLY A 381 -21.71 -6.55 16.72
C GLY A 381 -21.49 -7.86 15.97
N HIS A 382 -21.27 -7.83 14.65
CA HIS A 382 -21.08 -9.05 13.87
C HIS A 382 -19.76 -9.76 14.26
N PRO A 383 -19.77 -11.05 14.64
CA PRO A 383 -18.60 -11.75 15.22
C PRO A 383 -17.41 -11.89 14.24
N ARG A 384 -17.69 -11.79 12.93
CA ARG A 384 -16.70 -11.82 11.85
C ARG A 384 -16.16 -10.45 11.45
N LEU A 385 -16.68 -9.35 11.99
CA LEU A 385 -16.22 -8.01 11.64
C LEU A 385 -14.73 -7.82 11.98
N GLY A 386 -13.96 -7.40 10.99
CA GLY A 386 -12.51 -7.25 11.08
C GLY A 386 -11.75 -8.57 10.96
N ARG A 387 -12.38 -9.73 10.85
CA ARG A 387 -11.69 -11.02 10.57
C ARG A 387 -11.56 -11.20 9.05
N ASN A 388 -11.07 -12.36 8.60
CA ASN A 388 -10.97 -12.68 7.17
C ASN A 388 -10.04 -11.73 6.39
N LEU A 389 -9.09 -11.10 7.08
CA LEU A 389 -8.11 -10.25 6.42
C LEU A 389 -7.14 -11.11 5.61
N SER A 390 -7.15 -10.88 4.29
CA SER A 390 -6.06 -11.27 3.38
C SER A 390 -5.21 -10.03 3.12
N VAL A 391 -3.92 -10.20 2.85
CA VAL A 391 -3.01 -9.06 2.61
C VAL A 391 -2.25 -9.14 1.31
N HIS A 392 -2.22 -10.32 0.65
CA HIS A 392 -1.41 -10.58 -0.54
C HIS A 392 0.08 -10.34 -0.27
N PRO A 393 0.72 -11.13 0.63
CA PRO A 393 2.08 -10.89 1.11
C PRO A 393 3.09 -11.02 -0.03
N ALA A 394 4.13 -10.19 0.07
CA ALA A 394 5.12 -9.98 -0.96
C ALA A 394 6.54 -10.03 -0.39
N THR A 395 7.47 -10.52 -1.22
CA THR A 395 8.91 -10.51 -0.96
C THR A 395 9.64 -10.09 -2.24
N SER A 396 10.90 -9.68 -2.11
CA SER A 396 11.69 -9.13 -3.21
C SER A 396 13.11 -9.68 -3.20
N VAL A 397 13.71 -9.82 -4.37
CA VAL A 397 15.14 -10.13 -4.55
C VAL A 397 15.75 -9.17 -5.56
N ALA A 398 17.06 -8.95 -5.48
CA ALA A 398 17.78 -8.11 -6.42
C ALA A 398 18.89 -8.88 -7.12
N GLY A 399 19.07 -8.69 -8.42
CA GLY A 399 20.22 -9.20 -9.17
C GLY A 399 21.22 -8.06 -9.42
N ARG A 400 22.51 -8.33 -9.21
CA ARG A 400 23.58 -7.38 -9.52
C ARG A 400 24.10 -7.62 -10.93
N PHE A 401 24.17 -6.56 -11.73
CA PHE A 401 24.60 -6.61 -13.13
C PHE A 401 25.91 -5.85 -13.35
N MET A 402 26.65 -6.25 -14.39
CA MET A 402 27.86 -5.55 -14.79
C MET A 402 27.55 -4.16 -15.35
N GLN A 403 26.44 -4.00 -16.09
CA GLN A 403 26.03 -2.71 -16.64
C GLN A 403 25.08 -2.00 -15.66
N PRO A 404 25.06 -0.66 -15.65
CA PRO A 404 24.05 0.10 -14.89
C PRO A 404 22.63 -0.33 -15.27
N VAL A 405 21.81 -0.58 -14.27
CA VAL A 405 20.38 -0.87 -14.39
C VAL A 405 19.55 0.37 -14.06
N THR A 406 19.99 1.12 -13.05
CA THR A 406 19.33 2.30 -12.49
C THR A 406 17.84 2.05 -12.35
N SER A 407 17.46 1.05 -11.54
CA SER A 407 16.11 0.48 -11.56
C SER A 407 14.99 1.49 -11.27
N TRP A 408 15.33 2.62 -10.66
CA TRP A 408 14.43 3.76 -10.42
C TRP A 408 14.25 4.70 -11.62
N GLU A 409 14.73 4.32 -12.81
CA GLU A 409 14.44 4.97 -14.09
C GLU A 409 13.59 4.03 -14.96
N GLY A 410 12.45 4.52 -15.42
CA GLY A 410 11.45 3.73 -16.13
C GLY A 410 10.16 3.51 -15.33
N VAL A 411 9.48 2.42 -15.64
CA VAL A 411 8.20 2.09 -15.02
C VAL A 411 8.42 1.35 -13.70
N LEU A 412 7.81 1.86 -12.61
CA LEU A 412 7.91 1.28 -11.26
C LEU A 412 7.58 -0.21 -11.23
N GLN A 413 6.44 -0.62 -11.77
CA GLN A 413 6.08 -2.02 -11.98
C GLN A 413 5.91 -2.24 -13.49
N SER A 414 6.96 -2.74 -14.14
CA SER A 414 7.11 -2.67 -15.59
C SER A 414 6.70 -3.95 -16.31
N THR A 415 7.11 -5.10 -15.77
CA THR A 415 6.93 -6.42 -16.41
C THR A 415 6.27 -7.38 -15.43
N GLY A 416 5.27 -8.11 -15.88
CA GLY A 416 4.67 -9.23 -15.16
C GLY A 416 5.22 -10.55 -15.70
N VAL A 417 5.55 -11.47 -14.81
CA VAL A 417 5.93 -12.84 -15.13
C VAL A 417 4.91 -13.76 -14.46
N GLU A 418 4.09 -14.41 -15.30
CA GLU A 418 2.86 -15.08 -14.88
C GLU A 418 2.96 -16.61 -14.90
N GLU A 419 4.12 -17.17 -15.25
CA GLU A 419 4.35 -18.62 -15.33
C GLU A 419 3.84 -19.40 -14.11
N LEU A 420 3.88 -18.80 -12.92
CA LEU A 420 3.47 -19.42 -11.67
C LEU A 420 2.13 -18.88 -11.11
N HIS A 421 1.38 -18.12 -11.90
CA HIS A 421 0.16 -17.45 -11.43
C HIS A 421 -0.92 -18.44 -11.03
N ASP A 422 -1.09 -19.54 -11.75
CA ASP A 422 -2.05 -20.62 -11.41
C ASP A 422 -1.71 -21.31 -10.07
N ARG A 423 -0.46 -21.20 -9.63
CA ARG A 423 -0.02 -21.68 -8.31
C ARG A 423 -0.19 -20.62 -7.22
N GLY A 424 -0.70 -19.44 -7.57
CA GLY A 424 -0.90 -18.29 -6.72
C GLY A 424 0.38 -17.48 -6.48
N ILE A 425 1.28 -17.39 -7.46
CA ILE A 425 2.51 -16.59 -7.38
C ILE A 425 2.56 -15.66 -8.60
N LEU A 426 2.57 -14.34 -8.35
CA LEU A 426 2.72 -13.32 -9.39
C LEU A 426 4.06 -12.61 -9.18
N ILE A 427 4.93 -12.66 -10.19
CA ILE A 427 6.25 -12.02 -10.16
C ILE A 427 6.20 -10.75 -11.02
N GLU A 428 6.81 -9.68 -10.55
CA GLU A 428 6.89 -8.41 -11.25
C GLU A 428 8.30 -7.83 -11.18
N ALA A 429 8.75 -7.24 -12.29
CA ALA A 429 9.87 -6.31 -12.25
C ALA A 429 9.40 -5.03 -11.57
N THR A 430 9.85 -4.82 -10.34
CA THR A 430 9.38 -3.74 -9.48
C THR A 430 10.56 -2.95 -8.91
N ALA A 431 10.50 -1.64 -9.00
CA ALA A 431 11.50 -0.75 -8.45
C ALA A 431 10.85 0.53 -7.92
N SER A 432 11.40 1.10 -6.87
CA SER A 432 10.95 2.38 -6.31
C SER A 432 12.10 3.38 -6.37
N PRO A 433 11.87 4.67 -6.07
CA PRO A 433 12.97 5.55 -5.76
C PRO A 433 13.87 4.91 -4.69
N PRO A 434 15.20 5.11 -4.75
CA PRO A 434 16.14 4.52 -3.82
C PRO A 434 15.68 4.67 -2.35
N GLY A 435 15.78 3.58 -1.58
CA GLY A 435 15.38 3.53 -0.16
C GLY A 435 13.87 3.39 0.10
N MET A 436 13.02 3.55 -0.93
CA MET A 436 11.56 3.40 -0.85
C MET A 436 11.06 2.05 -1.39
N SER A 437 11.97 1.10 -1.62
CA SER A 437 11.63 -0.27 -2.04
C SER A 437 11.36 -1.15 -0.81
N SER A 438 10.60 -2.23 -0.99
CA SER A 438 10.47 -3.28 0.01
C SER A 438 11.72 -4.17 0.14
N PHE A 439 12.67 -4.05 -0.79
CA PHE A 439 13.94 -4.76 -0.74
C PHE A 439 14.90 -4.11 0.25
N VAL A 440 15.35 -4.88 1.25
CA VAL A 440 16.30 -4.43 2.27
C VAL A 440 17.72 -4.84 1.89
N LEU A 441 18.62 -3.87 1.76
CA LEU A 441 20.03 -4.14 1.43
C LEU A 441 20.73 -4.94 2.55
N PRO A 442 21.61 -5.90 2.19
CA PRO A 442 22.34 -6.69 3.16
C PRO A 442 23.51 -5.93 3.79
N GLY A 443 23.95 -6.40 4.96
CA GLY A 443 25.11 -5.86 5.67
C GLY A 443 24.82 -4.66 6.57
N VAL A 444 25.89 -4.17 7.19
CA VAL A 444 25.99 -2.98 8.06
C VAL A 444 27.30 -2.25 7.77
N GLY A 445 27.46 -1.01 8.24
CA GLY A 445 28.69 -0.22 8.06
C GLY A 445 29.10 -0.06 6.59
N ARG A 446 30.38 -0.24 6.28
CA ARG A 446 30.93 -0.18 4.92
C ARG A 446 30.31 -1.21 3.97
N ALA A 447 29.86 -2.37 4.47
CA ALA A 447 29.19 -3.34 3.62
C ALA A 447 27.84 -2.78 3.13
N LEU A 448 27.01 -2.27 4.04
CA LEU A 448 25.74 -1.65 3.68
C LEU A 448 25.94 -0.42 2.79
N ARG A 449 26.93 0.42 3.11
CA ARG A 449 27.28 1.59 2.33
C ARG A 449 27.66 1.22 0.88
N ARG A 450 28.49 0.20 0.68
CA ARG A 450 28.84 -0.30 -0.68
C ARG A 450 27.61 -0.79 -1.44
N GLU A 451 26.69 -1.49 -0.78
CA GLU A 451 25.44 -1.93 -1.42
C GLU A 451 24.55 -0.76 -1.83
N LEU A 452 24.49 0.29 -1.01
CA LEU A 452 23.76 1.52 -1.32
C LEU A 452 24.42 2.31 -2.46
N GLU A 453 25.75 2.40 -2.47
CA GLU A 453 26.50 3.09 -3.52
C GLU A 453 26.40 2.38 -4.87
N GLY A 454 26.41 1.05 -4.87
CA GLY A 454 26.24 0.21 -6.06
C GLY A 454 24.79 -0.17 -6.38
N ALA A 455 23.80 0.54 -5.82
CA ALA A 455 22.38 0.25 -6.04
C ALA A 455 21.95 0.50 -7.51
N ASP A 456 22.68 1.34 -8.24
CA ASP A 456 22.48 1.63 -9.67
C ASP A 456 22.71 0.40 -10.56
N ARG A 457 23.33 -0.67 -10.04
CA ARG A 457 23.57 -1.92 -10.76
C ARG A 457 22.61 -3.05 -10.35
N LEU A 458 21.59 -2.73 -9.57
CA LEU A 458 20.61 -3.70 -9.11
C LEU A 458 19.37 -3.70 -10.00
N GLY A 459 18.97 -4.87 -10.49
CA GLY A 459 17.64 -5.14 -11.01
C GLY A 459 16.80 -5.84 -9.94
N ILE A 460 15.59 -5.35 -9.68
CA ILE A 460 14.75 -5.82 -8.57
C ILE A 460 13.50 -6.50 -9.13
N LEU A 461 13.26 -7.71 -8.63
CA LEU A 461 12.00 -8.44 -8.82
C LEU A 461 11.29 -8.54 -7.47
N GLY A 462 9.98 -8.38 -7.51
CA GLY A 462 9.07 -8.62 -6.40
C GLY A 462 8.12 -9.74 -6.76
N ALA A 463 7.69 -10.51 -5.76
CA ALA A 463 6.67 -11.52 -5.94
C ALA A 463 5.64 -11.41 -4.85
N MET A 464 4.37 -11.50 -5.26
CA MET A 464 3.22 -11.55 -4.37
C MET A 464 2.57 -12.93 -4.48
N ILE A 465 1.97 -13.39 -3.39
CA ILE A 465 1.30 -14.70 -3.34
C ILE A 465 -0.16 -14.60 -2.93
N ALA A 466 -1.02 -15.38 -3.58
CA ALA A 466 -2.43 -15.51 -3.24
C ALA A 466 -2.62 -16.20 -1.88
N ASP A 467 -2.76 -15.39 -0.83
CA ASP A 467 -2.86 -15.86 0.54
C ASP A 467 -4.25 -16.33 0.94
N ARG A 468 -4.29 -17.26 1.88
CA ARG A 468 -5.51 -17.56 2.62
C ARG A 468 -5.77 -16.48 3.67
N PRO A 469 -7.04 -16.10 3.91
CA PRO A 469 -7.36 -15.17 4.99
C PRO A 469 -6.87 -15.69 6.35
N GLY A 470 -5.83 -15.06 6.89
CA GLY A 470 -5.20 -15.40 8.17
C GLY A 470 -5.16 -14.25 9.17
N GLY A 471 -5.59 -13.06 8.75
CA GLY A 471 -5.49 -11.85 9.55
C GLY A 471 -6.80 -11.40 10.18
N ARG A 472 -6.65 -10.38 11.04
CA ARG A 472 -7.74 -9.62 11.63
C ARG A 472 -7.32 -8.20 11.99
N VAL A 473 -8.27 -7.28 11.90
CA VAL A 473 -8.20 -5.90 12.36
C VAL A 473 -8.91 -5.81 13.70
N LEU A 474 -8.19 -5.36 14.72
CA LEU A 474 -8.61 -5.20 16.10
C LEU A 474 -8.69 -3.71 16.49
N GLY A 475 -9.29 -3.45 17.64
CA GLY A 475 -9.39 -2.12 18.22
C GLY A 475 -10.57 -1.30 17.69
N ARG A 476 -10.89 -0.26 18.46
CA ARG A 476 -11.96 0.71 18.22
C ARG A 476 -11.35 2.07 17.86
N ASP A 477 -10.52 2.63 18.72
CA ASP A 477 -9.93 3.97 18.53
C ASP A 477 -8.57 3.94 17.83
N ARG A 478 -7.85 2.83 18.01
CA ARG A 478 -6.60 2.52 17.29
C ARG A 478 -6.77 1.26 16.48
N THR A 479 -6.25 1.29 15.26
CA THR A 479 -6.24 0.15 14.35
C THR A 479 -5.05 -0.74 14.69
N VAL A 480 -5.30 -1.96 15.14
CA VAL A 480 -4.25 -2.97 15.37
C VAL A 480 -4.46 -4.12 14.42
N VAL A 481 -3.50 -4.37 13.54
CA VAL A 481 -3.58 -5.45 12.56
C VAL A 481 -2.79 -6.64 13.09
N ARG A 482 -3.42 -7.82 13.10
CA ARG A 482 -2.74 -9.09 13.32
C ARG A 482 -2.84 -9.94 12.07
N TYR A 483 -1.73 -10.54 11.66
CA TYR A 483 -1.68 -11.43 10.50
C TYR A 483 -0.84 -12.66 10.84
N ARG A 484 -1.31 -13.83 10.44
CA ARG A 484 -0.55 -15.07 10.55
C ARG A 484 -0.43 -15.67 9.17
N LEU A 485 0.81 -15.76 8.68
CA LEU A 485 1.11 -16.40 7.42
C LEU A 485 0.77 -17.89 7.51
N HIS A 486 -0.03 -18.38 6.57
CA HIS A 486 -0.38 -19.79 6.50
C HIS A 486 0.83 -20.60 5.98
N PRO A 487 1.11 -21.82 6.50
CA PRO A 487 2.28 -22.62 6.07
C PRO A 487 2.38 -22.83 4.55
N ARG A 488 1.25 -23.15 3.90
CA ARG A 488 1.14 -23.23 2.42
C ARG A 488 1.64 -21.96 1.71
N ASP A 489 1.31 -20.80 2.27
CA ASP A 489 1.61 -19.50 1.68
C ASP A 489 3.08 -19.13 1.91
N GLY A 490 3.63 -19.52 3.06
CA GLY A 490 5.07 -19.50 3.29
C GLY A 490 5.88 -20.32 2.28
N ALA A 491 5.43 -21.55 1.95
CA ALA A 491 6.09 -22.37 0.93
C ALA A 491 6.06 -21.72 -0.47
N ARG A 492 4.97 -21.01 -0.80
CA ARG A 492 4.87 -20.23 -2.05
C ARG A 492 5.86 -19.07 -2.08
N LEU A 493 6.03 -18.33 -0.98
CA LEU A 493 7.04 -17.26 -0.89
C LEU A 493 8.45 -17.81 -1.13
N MET A 494 8.79 -18.95 -0.51
CA MET A 494 10.11 -19.58 -0.73
C MET A 494 10.29 -20.10 -2.15
N THR A 495 9.20 -20.50 -2.82
CA THR A 495 9.25 -20.82 -4.26
C THR A 495 9.47 -19.55 -5.08
N ALA A 496 8.80 -18.46 -4.73
CA ALA A 496 8.90 -17.19 -5.42
C ALA A 496 10.32 -16.61 -5.35
N VAL A 497 11.00 -16.68 -4.20
CA VAL A 497 12.42 -16.30 -4.05
C VAL A 497 13.30 -17.04 -5.06
N ARG A 498 13.17 -18.36 -5.15
CA ARG A 498 13.92 -19.17 -6.13
C ARG A 498 13.58 -18.83 -7.57
N ALA A 499 12.29 -18.63 -7.86
CA ALA A 499 11.83 -18.32 -9.21
C ALA A 499 12.36 -16.96 -9.69
N MET A 500 12.34 -15.94 -8.84
CA MET A 500 12.92 -14.63 -9.16
C MET A 500 14.44 -14.71 -9.35
N ALA A 501 15.16 -15.47 -8.52
CA ALA A 501 16.58 -15.67 -8.72
C ALA A 501 16.91 -16.37 -10.06
N ARG A 502 16.10 -17.36 -10.47
CA ARG A 502 16.24 -18.01 -11.79
C ARG A 502 16.09 -17.00 -12.92
N ILE A 503 15.09 -16.11 -12.85
CA ILE A 503 14.89 -15.05 -13.85
C ILE A 503 16.12 -14.14 -13.90
N LEU A 504 16.63 -13.71 -12.74
CA LEU A 504 17.77 -12.79 -12.65
C LEU A 504 19.07 -13.42 -13.18
N PHE A 505 19.38 -14.67 -12.82
CA PHE A 505 20.55 -15.36 -13.38
C PHE A 505 20.41 -15.58 -14.89
N ALA A 506 19.23 -15.98 -15.37
CA ALA A 506 18.97 -16.08 -16.80
C ALA A 506 19.10 -14.72 -17.51
N ALA A 507 18.78 -13.62 -16.84
CA ALA A 507 18.97 -12.27 -17.36
C ALA A 507 20.45 -11.83 -17.42
N GLY A 508 21.36 -12.55 -16.75
CA GLY A 508 22.80 -12.25 -16.71
C GLY A 508 23.29 -11.60 -15.42
N ALA A 509 22.56 -11.75 -14.31
CA ALA A 509 23.03 -11.28 -13.01
C ALA A 509 24.31 -12.03 -12.57
N LEU A 510 25.28 -11.29 -12.05
CA LEU A 510 26.54 -11.81 -11.50
C LEU A 510 26.34 -12.45 -10.11
N GLU A 511 25.41 -11.90 -9.35
CA GLU A 511 24.95 -12.41 -8.06
C GLU A 511 23.49 -12.00 -7.84
N VAL A 512 22.78 -12.75 -7.01
CA VAL A 512 21.44 -12.44 -6.52
C VAL A 512 21.54 -12.14 -5.03
N LEU A 513 21.13 -10.95 -4.64
CA LEU A 513 20.89 -10.54 -3.27
C LEU A 513 19.47 -10.96 -2.87
N THR A 514 19.33 -11.75 -1.82
CA THR A 514 18.06 -12.40 -1.46
C THR A 514 17.14 -11.50 -0.62
N GLY A 515 17.69 -10.46 0.01
CA GLY A 515 16.99 -9.69 1.04
C GLY A 515 16.80 -10.46 2.36
N ILE A 516 17.41 -11.64 2.50
CA ILE A 516 17.31 -12.49 3.69
C ILE A 516 18.61 -12.31 4.49
N PRO A 517 18.58 -11.75 5.71
CA PRO A 517 19.79 -11.46 6.48
C PRO A 517 20.73 -12.67 6.67
N ARG A 518 20.16 -13.87 6.84
CA ARG A 518 20.90 -15.13 7.04
C ARG A 518 21.38 -15.81 5.76
N ALA A 519 20.94 -15.34 4.60
CA ALA A 519 21.28 -15.90 3.30
C ALA A 519 21.50 -14.78 2.27
N PRO A 520 22.38 -13.80 2.53
CA PRO A 520 22.29 -12.46 1.94
C PRO A 520 22.52 -12.41 0.43
N ARG A 521 23.35 -13.31 -0.14
CA ARG A 521 23.71 -13.32 -1.55
C ARG A 521 24.08 -14.71 -2.05
N ALA A 522 23.85 -14.98 -3.33
CA ALA A 522 24.31 -16.18 -4.04
C ALA A 522 24.80 -15.81 -5.45
N ARG A 523 25.83 -16.50 -5.96
CA ARG A 523 26.35 -16.32 -7.33
C ARG A 523 25.83 -17.35 -8.31
N THR A 524 25.26 -18.45 -7.82
CA THR A 524 24.69 -19.51 -8.64
C THR A 524 23.39 -20.04 -8.03
N LEU A 525 22.59 -20.76 -8.83
CA LEU A 525 21.39 -21.43 -8.34
C LEU A 525 21.71 -22.54 -7.31
N PRO A 526 22.71 -23.41 -7.51
CA PRO A 526 23.10 -24.39 -6.48
C PRO A 526 23.53 -23.74 -5.16
N GLU A 527 24.30 -22.64 -5.23
CA GLU A 527 24.68 -21.87 -4.03
C GLU A 527 23.45 -21.28 -3.33
N LEU A 528 22.50 -20.74 -4.11
CA LEU A 528 21.24 -20.23 -3.55
C LEU A 528 20.45 -21.34 -2.84
N ASP A 529 20.30 -22.52 -3.46
CA ASP A 529 19.57 -23.62 -2.85
C ASP A 529 20.25 -24.12 -1.57
N ALA A 530 21.58 -24.19 -1.55
CA ALA A 530 22.35 -24.48 -0.34
C ALA A 530 22.12 -23.42 0.76
N LEU A 531 22.18 -22.13 0.42
CA LEU A 531 21.94 -21.02 1.36
C LEU A 531 20.52 -20.97 1.90
N LEU A 532 19.53 -21.36 1.10
CA LEU A 532 18.13 -21.43 1.52
C LEU A 532 17.82 -22.68 2.35
N THR A 533 18.77 -23.59 2.55
CA THR A 533 18.61 -24.74 3.44
C THR A 533 18.52 -24.25 4.88
N GLY A 534 17.40 -24.56 5.54
CA GLY A 534 17.11 -24.09 6.91
C GLY A 534 16.57 -22.65 7.00
N ILE A 535 16.38 -21.97 5.87
CA ILE A 535 15.66 -20.69 5.81
C ILE A 535 14.16 -20.95 5.75
N THR A 536 13.42 -20.22 6.58
CA THR A 536 11.98 -20.31 6.69
C THR A 536 11.32 -19.00 6.27
N PRO A 537 10.00 -18.98 6.02
CA PRO A 537 9.27 -17.74 5.76
C PRO A 537 9.40 -16.67 6.86
N ARG A 538 9.81 -17.05 8.08
CA ARG A 538 10.04 -16.13 9.19
C ARG A 538 11.29 -15.27 9.01
N ASP A 539 12.25 -15.76 8.23
CA ASP A 539 13.50 -15.07 7.94
C ASP A 539 13.32 -14.03 6.80
N LEU A 540 12.15 -13.98 6.16
CA LEU A 540 11.86 -13.06 5.06
C LEU A 540 11.42 -11.69 5.57
N HIS A 541 11.91 -10.62 4.93
CA HIS A 541 11.25 -9.32 5.01
C HIS A 541 10.01 -9.30 4.12
N LEU A 542 8.84 -9.22 4.75
CA LEU A 542 7.57 -9.20 4.05
C LEU A 542 6.95 -7.80 4.06
N SER A 543 6.38 -7.47 2.91
CA SER A 543 5.47 -6.33 2.73
C SER A 543 4.17 -6.84 2.13
N ALA A 544 3.10 -6.08 2.24
CA ALA A 544 1.87 -6.40 1.52
C ALA A 544 1.08 -5.13 1.24
N PHE A 545 0.42 -5.13 0.10
CA PHE A 545 -0.16 -3.91 -0.48
C PHE A 545 -1.67 -4.00 -0.64
N HIS A 546 -2.26 -5.17 -0.38
CA HIS A 546 -3.63 -5.49 -0.76
C HIS A 546 -4.47 -6.02 0.41
N PRO A 547 -4.57 -5.29 1.55
CA PRO A 547 -5.47 -5.68 2.63
C PRO A 547 -6.92 -5.71 2.15
N ALA A 548 -7.62 -6.83 2.36
CA ALA A 548 -8.99 -7.05 1.90
C ALA A 548 -9.80 -7.97 2.83
N GLY A 549 -11.12 -7.92 2.71
CA GLY A 549 -12.06 -8.92 3.27
C GLY A 549 -12.46 -8.79 4.73
N THR A 550 -12.23 -7.63 5.34
CA THR A 550 -12.52 -7.38 6.76
C THR A 550 -13.99 -7.08 7.08
N VAL A 551 -14.79 -6.81 6.06
CA VAL A 551 -16.26 -6.65 6.12
C VAL A 551 -16.86 -7.41 4.94
N ALA A 552 -16.42 -8.66 4.77
CA ALA A 552 -16.70 -9.47 3.60
C ALA A 552 -18.22 -9.57 3.32
N ALA A 553 -18.59 -9.35 2.06
CA ALA A 553 -19.94 -9.59 1.55
C ALA A 553 -20.18 -11.08 1.29
N GLY A 554 -21.42 -11.50 1.44
CA GLY A 554 -21.82 -12.88 1.17
C GLY A 554 -23.24 -13.21 1.66
N SER A 555 -23.77 -14.33 1.18
CA SER A 555 -25.14 -14.76 1.49
C SER A 555 -25.31 -15.29 2.92
N ASP A 556 -24.28 -15.93 3.47
CA ASP A 556 -24.27 -16.50 4.82
C ASP A 556 -24.20 -15.41 5.89
N ARG A 557 -25.31 -15.25 6.65
CA ARG A 557 -25.48 -14.24 7.70
C ARG A 557 -24.57 -14.43 8.91
N GLU A 558 -24.03 -15.62 9.15
CA GLU A 558 -23.13 -15.90 10.27
C GLU A 558 -21.67 -15.62 9.90
N ARG A 559 -21.35 -15.73 8.60
CA ARG A 559 -19.98 -15.59 8.08
C ARG A 559 -19.67 -14.20 7.52
N ALA A 560 -20.66 -13.53 6.93
CA ALA A 560 -20.48 -12.31 6.17
C ALA A 560 -21.10 -11.09 6.91
N PRO A 561 -20.27 -10.14 7.41
CA PRO A 561 -20.77 -8.92 8.04
C PRO A 561 -21.60 -8.03 7.11
N ALA A 562 -21.35 -8.08 5.80
CA ALA A 562 -22.19 -7.46 4.77
C ALA A 562 -22.99 -8.54 4.03
N ASP A 563 -24.16 -8.18 3.51
CA ASP A 563 -24.95 -9.08 2.67
C ASP A 563 -24.36 -9.23 1.25
N ALA A 564 -25.01 -10.04 0.41
CA ALA A 564 -24.55 -10.34 -0.93
C ALA A 564 -24.55 -9.10 -1.85
N GLU A 565 -25.32 -8.07 -1.48
CA GLU A 565 -25.45 -6.81 -2.18
C GLU A 565 -24.57 -5.70 -1.58
N GLY A 566 -23.71 -6.01 -0.60
CA GLY A 566 -22.78 -5.06 0.01
C GLY A 566 -23.40 -4.11 1.05
N ARG A 567 -24.63 -4.39 1.53
CA ARG A 567 -25.23 -3.65 2.66
C ARG A 567 -24.70 -4.22 3.97
N LEU A 568 -24.39 -3.35 4.93
CA LEU A 568 -23.94 -3.80 6.25
C LEU A 568 -25.11 -4.44 7.01
N ARG A 569 -24.89 -5.62 7.58
CA ARG A 569 -25.95 -6.30 8.36
C ARG A 569 -26.16 -5.61 9.71
N GLY A 570 -27.44 -5.54 10.10
CA GLY A 570 -27.86 -4.98 11.39
C GLY A 570 -28.14 -3.47 11.38
N VAL A 571 -28.09 -2.82 10.22
CA VAL A 571 -28.40 -1.40 10.06
C VAL A 571 -28.97 -1.12 8.66
N GLU A 572 -29.84 -0.12 8.52
CA GLU A 572 -30.27 0.41 7.22
C GLU A 572 -29.40 1.57 6.77
N GLY A 573 -29.26 1.73 5.44
CA GLY A 573 -28.58 2.89 4.88
C GLY A 573 -27.07 2.88 5.07
N VAL A 574 -26.44 1.72 5.28
CA VAL A 574 -24.97 1.60 5.30
C VAL A 574 -24.49 0.64 4.23
N LEU A 575 -23.68 1.13 3.28
CA LEU A 575 -23.04 0.34 2.23
C LEU A 575 -21.54 0.17 2.51
N VAL A 576 -20.96 -0.91 2.00
CA VAL A 576 -19.52 -1.17 2.07
C VAL A 576 -18.97 -1.28 0.65
N THR A 577 -18.07 -0.38 0.26
CA THR A 577 -17.58 -0.28 -1.14
C THR A 577 -16.07 -0.29 -1.28
N ASP A 578 -15.31 -0.41 -0.19
CA ASP A 578 -13.85 -0.58 -0.24
C ASP A 578 -13.40 -2.05 -0.26
N ALA A 579 -12.09 -2.29 -0.23
CA ALA A 579 -11.49 -3.63 -0.23
C ALA A 579 -11.97 -4.56 0.89
N SER A 580 -12.57 -4.03 1.96
CA SER A 580 -13.16 -4.85 3.03
C SER A 580 -14.33 -5.70 2.55
N VAL A 581 -15.07 -5.27 1.51
CA VAL A 581 -16.24 -5.97 0.99
C VAL A 581 -15.88 -7.24 0.23
N LEU A 582 -14.68 -7.31 -0.35
CA LEU A 582 -14.22 -8.44 -1.14
C LEU A 582 -14.16 -9.71 -0.28
N PRO A 583 -14.73 -10.86 -0.68
CA PRO A 583 -14.76 -12.05 0.18
C PRO A 583 -13.39 -12.66 0.53
N GLY A 584 -12.33 -12.33 -0.21
CA GLY A 584 -10.96 -12.77 0.04
C GLY A 584 -9.94 -12.14 -0.91
N CYS A 585 -8.73 -12.69 -0.95
CA CYS A 585 -7.67 -12.23 -1.86
C CYS A 585 -8.10 -12.34 -3.34
N PRO A 586 -7.95 -11.27 -4.15
CA PRO A 586 -8.22 -11.32 -5.58
C PRO A 586 -7.11 -11.98 -6.41
N GLU A 587 -5.99 -12.37 -5.78
CA GLU A 587 -4.82 -13.01 -6.42
C GLU A 587 -4.06 -12.11 -7.42
N VAL A 588 -4.49 -10.87 -7.55
CA VAL A 588 -3.89 -9.81 -8.38
C VAL A 588 -3.98 -8.46 -7.65
N ASN A 589 -3.51 -7.37 -8.26
CA ASN A 589 -3.71 -6.03 -7.70
C ASN A 589 -5.23 -5.71 -7.59
N PRO A 590 -5.72 -5.29 -6.42
CA PRO A 590 -7.14 -5.29 -6.12
C PRO A 590 -7.88 -4.06 -6.64
N GLN A 591 -7.21 -3.02 -7.15
CA GLN A 591 -7.87 -1.74 -7.49
C GLN A 591 -9.07 -1.96 -8.41
N LEU A 592 -8.90 -2.70 -9.51
CA LEU A 592 -9.99 -2.99 -10.44
C LEU A 592 -11.11 -3.81 -9.79
N SER A 593 -10.77 -4.79 -8.96
CA SER A 593 -11.75 -5.62 -8.22
C SER A 593 -12.56 -4.78 -7.23
N ILE A 594 -11.92 -3.86 -6.51
CA ILE A 594 -12.56 -2.94 -5.55
C ILE A 594 -13.52 -2.01 -6.29
N MET A 595 -13.07 -1.43 -7.40
CA MET A 595 -13.88 -0.52 -8.20
C MET A 595 -15.09 -1.24 -8.81
N ALA A 596 -14.92 -2.47 -9.29
CA ALA A 596 -16.03 -3.28 -9.83
C ALA A 596 -17.04 -3.65 -8.74
N ALA A 597 -16.56 -4.00 -7.54
CA ALA A 597 -17.42 -4.23 -6.38
C ALA A 597 -18.21 -2.97 -6.00
N ALA A 598 -17.54 -1.81 -5.93
CA ALA A 598 -18.18 -0.55 -5.59
C ALA A 598 -19.25 -0.15 -6.59
N LEU A 599 -18.97 -0.31 -7.90
CA LEU A 599 -19.94 -0.04 -8.97
C LEU A 599 -21.15 -0.97 -8.84
N ALA A 600 -20.92 -2.27 -8.70
CA ALA A 600 -22.01 -3.25 -8.56
C ALA A 600 -22.89 -3.00 -7.32
N VAL A 601 -22.28 -2.71 -6.17
CA VAL A 601 -22.99 -2.41 -4.92
C VAL A 601 -23.84 -1.16 -5.05
N THR A 602 -23.31 -0.10 -5.66
CA THR A 602 -24.04 1.18 -5.78
C THR A 602 -25.13 1.15 -6.86
N GLU A 603 -24.92 0.48 -7.99
CA GLU A 603 -25.99 0.25 -8.98
C GLU A 603 -27.12 -0.58 -8.39
N THR A 604 -26.79 -1.69 -7.71
CA THR A 604 -27.80 -2.54 -7.05
C THR A 604 -28.58 -1.79 -5.98
N TYR A 605 -27.94 -0.83 -5.29
CA TYR A 605 -28.64 0.04 -4.36
C TYR A 605 -29.66 0.94 -5.07
N LEU A 606 -29.25 1.60 -6.16
CA LEU A 606 -30.11 2.49 -6.94
C LEU A 606 -31.27 1.76 -7.63
N GLU A 607 -31.07 0.52 -8.09
CA GLU A 607 -32.11 -0.29 -8.72
C GLU A 607 -33.20 -0.74 -7.72
N ARG A 608 -32.82 -1.05 -6.48
CA ARG A 608 -33.74 -1.58 -5.45
C ARG A 608 -34.39 -0.52 -4.59
N GLU A 609 -33.81 0.67 -4.53
CA GLU A 609 -34.40 1.85 -3.92
C GLU A 609 -34.81 2.82 -5.04
N PRO A 610 -35.77 2.46 -5.93
CA PRO A 610 -36.39 3.44 -6.80
C PRO A 610 -37.19 4.34 -5.88
N SER A 611 -36.50 5.35 -5.37
CA SER A 611 -37.01 6.60 -4.88
C SER A 611 -38.52 6.72 -4.77
N SER A 612 -38.96 7.13 -3.58
CA SER A 612 -40.14 7.96 -3.34
C SER A 612 -40.14 9.30 -4.13
N ARG A 613 -39.67 9.32 -5.39
CA ARG A 613 -39.51 10.46 -6.31
C ARG A 613 -40.78 10.70 -7.14
N THR A 614 -41.93 10.77 -6.47
CA THR A 614 -43.13 11.41 -7.03
C THR A 614 -43.77 12.31 -5.97
N SER A 615 -43.83 13.59 -6.31
CA SER A 615 -44.55 14.73 -5.70
C SER A 615 -44.16 15.18 -4.29
N THR A 616 -43.35 16.25 -4.24
CA THR A 616 -43.71 17.50 -3.54
C THR A 616 -43.00 18.67 -4.22
N SER A 617 -43.44 18.99 -5.45
CA SER A 617 -43.41 20.37 -5.93
C SER A 617 -44.81 20.93 -5.69
N ALA A 618 -44.92 21.87 -4.77
CA ALA A 618 -46.07 22.76 -4.66
C ALA A 618 -46.04 23.78 -5.80
#